data_AF-A0A1C7I994-F1
#
_entry.id   AF-A0A1C7I994-F1
#
_cell.length_a   1.000
_cell.length_b   1.000
_cell.length_c   1.000
_cell.angle_alpha   90.00
_cell.angle_beta   90.00
_cell.angle_gamma   90.00
#
_symmetry.space_group_name_H-M   'P 1'
#
loop_
_entity.id
_entity.type
_entity.pdbx_description
1 polymer ?
#
loop_
_entity_poly.entity_id
_entity_poly.type
_entity_poly.pdbx_seq_one_letter_code
_entity_poly.pdbx_strand_id
1 'polypeptide(L)'
;MDFNERYIFARLQQSYFLQLKLTEEYPWILNVNKLSRHTNSEEVKKKLQDKRKQEHADCYPKLFDDIDESLFRKGLEINTCKQFIFWSNVGFTDKILEEIRNNAFPHVDGETVIHKLDHYFAELRKIFYASDNL
;
A
#
# COMPACT_ATOMS: atom_id res chain seq x y z
N MET A 1 13.16 0.08 -2.66
CA MET A 1 12.44 1.37 -2.63
C MET A 1 13.46 2.42 -2.27
N ASP A 2 13.42 3.57 -2.92
CA ASP A 2 14.28 4.69 -2.57
C ASP A 2 13.68 5.42 -1.36
N PHE A 3 14.40 5.43 -0.24
CA PHE A 3 13.99 6.14 0.96
C PHE A 3 14.43 7.61 0.94
N ASN A 4 15.24 8.04 -0.03
CA ASN A 4 15.61 9.45 -0.22
C ASN A 4 14.61 10.20 -1.10
N GLU A 5 13.74 9.48 -1.83
CA GLU A 5 12.61 10.09 -2.54
C GLU A 5 11.76 10.87 -1.55
N ARG A 6 11.45 12.15 -1.76
CA ARG A 6 10.67 12.94 -0.79
C ARG A 6 9.18 12.99 -1.14
N TYR A 7 8.82 12.47 -2.31
CA TYR A 7 7.45 12.37 -2.79
C TYR A 7 6.77 11.07 -2.35
N ILE A 8 5.80 11.17 -1.44
CA ILE A 8 5.12 10.00 -0.85
C ILE A 8 4.47 9.08 -1.90
N PHE A 9 3.84 9.65 -2.92
CA PHE A 9 3.16 8.84 -3.93
C PHE A 9 4.15 8.09 -4.84
N ALA A 10 5.35 8.65 -5.08
CA ALA A 10 6.42 7.91 -5.78
C ALA A 10 6.96 6.78 -4.90
N ARG A 11 7.19 7.00 -3.60
CA ARG A 11 7.58 5.93 -2.67
C ARG A 11 6.57 4.79 -2.67
N LEU A 12 5.29 5.12 -2.56
CA LEU A 12 4.22 4.13 -2.61
C LEU A 12 4.22 3.39 -3.95
N GLN A 13 4.31 4.09 -5.08
CA GLN A 13 4.37 3.48 -6.41
C GLN A 13 5.55 2.50 -6.54
N GLN A 14 6.74 2.88 -6.08
CA GLN A 14 7.91 2.01 -6.05
C GLN A 14 7.68 0.78 -5.16
N SER A 15 6.99 0.94 -4.02
CA SER A 15 6.63 -0.17 -3.13
C SER A 15 5.73 -1.18 -3.83
N TYR A 16 4.67 -0.72 -4.52
CA TYR A 16 3.79 -1.61 -5.29
C TYR A 16 4.53 -2.30 -6.43
N PHE A 17 5.39 -1.59 -7.16
CA PHE A 17 6.17 -2.20 -8.24
C PHE A 17 7.09 -3.32 -7.74
N LEU A 18 7.72 -3.14 -6.58
CA LEU A 18 8.51 -4.20 -5.94
C LEU A 18 7.65 -5.38 -5.51
N GLN A 19 6.48 -5.11 -4.94
CA GLN A 19 5.54 -6.16 -4.54
C GLN A 19 5.02 -6.95 -5.75
N LEU A 20 4.68 -6.28 -6.86
CA LEU A 20 4.26 -6.93 -8.10
C LEU A 20 5.35 -7.83 -8.67
N LYS A 21 6.60 -7.34 -8.75
CA LYS A 21 7.75 -8.17 -9.16
C LYS A 21 7.93 -9.40 -8.28
N LEU A 22 7.80 -9.25 -6.96
CA LEU A 22 7.87 -10.39 -6.05
C LEU A 22 6.74 -11.39 -6.29
N THR A 23 5.53 -10.94 -6.64
CA THR A 23 4.42 -11.84 -6.97
C THR A 23 4.60 -12.54 -8.32
N GLU A 24 5.30 -11.91 -9.28
CA GLU A 24 5.68 -12.54 -10.55
C GLU A 24 6.75 -13.61 -10.35
N GLU A 25 7.80 -13.30 -9.58
CA GLU A 25 8.89 -14.24 -9.27
C GLU A 25 8.45 -15.38 -8.34
N TYR A 26 7.56 -15.08 -7.38
CA TYR A 26 7.11 -16.01 -6.35
C TYR A 26 5.58 -16.06 -6.22
N PRO A 27 4.84 -16.59 -7.21
CA PRO A 27 3.37 -16.58 -7.20
C PRO A 27 2.73 -17.27 -5.99
N TRP A 28 3.42 -18.25 -5.40
CA TRP A 28 2.97 -18.99 -4.21
C TRP A 28 2.77 -18.10 -2.96
N ILE A 29 3.37 -16.90 -2.92
CA ILE A 29 3.21 -15.96 -1.81
C ILE A 29 1.75 -15.50 -1.64
N LEU A 30 0.99 -15.48 -2.74
CA LEU A 30 -0.44 -15.16 -2.75
C LEU A 30 -1.28 -16.26 -2.07
N ASN A 31 -0.84 -17.52 -2.17
CA ASN A 31 -1.52 -18.65 -1.54
C ASN A 31 -1.37 -18.63 -0.01
N VAL A 32 -0.19 -18.25 0.50
CA VAL A 32 0.04 -18.07 1.96
C VAL A 32 -0.93 -17.02 2.51
N ASN A 33 -1.11 -15.92 1.78
CA ASN A 33 -2.06 -14.86 2.12
C ASN A 33 -3.54 -15.29 2.05
N LYS A 34 -3.87 -16.30 1.24
CA LYS A 34 -5.25 -16.83 1.12
C LYS A 34 -5.56 -17.81 2.26
N LEU A 35 -4.61 -18.69 2.58
CA LEU A 35 -4.75 -19.72 3.62
C LEU A 35 -4.74 -19.13 5.04
N SER A 36 -4.01 -18.03 5.25
CA SER A 36 -3.92 -17.34 6.55
C SER A 36 -5.25 -16.78 7.06
N ARG A 37 -6.20 -16.43 6.17
CA ARG A 37 -7.55 -15.95 6.54
C ARG A 37 -8.51 -17.08 6.95
N HIS A 38 -8.28 -18.32 6.51
CA HIS A 38 -9.19 -19.46 6.71
C HIS A 38 -8.66 -20.49 7.71
N THR A 39 -7.57 -20.17 8.41
CA THR A 39 -7.02 -21.06 9.43
C THR A 39 -7.94 -21.12 10.65
N ASN A 40 -8.25 -22.33 11.12
CA ASN A 40 -9.02 -22.55 12.35
C ASN A 40 -8.15 -22.58 13.61
N SER A 41 -6.83 -22.46 13.47
CA SER A 41 -5.91 -22.44 14.61
C SER A 41 -5.81 -21.04 15.20
N GLU A 42 -6.27 -20.88 16.44
CA GLU A 42 -6.14 -19.63 17.20
C GLU A 42 -4.68 -19.23 17.43
N GLU A 43 -3.77 -20.19 17.57
CA GLU A 43 -2.34 -19.91 17.70
C GLU A 43 -1.78 -19.27 16.41
N VAL A 44 -2.16 -19.82 15.26
CA VAL A 44 -1.74 -19.29 13.94
C VAL A 44 -2.36 -17.91 13.70
N LYS A 45 -3.64 -17.72 14.03
CA LYS A 45 -4.31 -16.40 13.93
C LYS A 45 -3.58 -15.34 14.77
N LYS A 46 -3.24 -15.68 16.03
CA LYS A 46 -2.53 -14.77 16.94
C LYS A 46 -1.16 -14.38 16.39
N LYS A 47 -0.34 -15.34 15.96
CA LYS A 47 0.98 -15.07 15.35
C LYS A 47 0.88 -14.17 14.10
N LEU A 48 -0.14 -14.37 13.27
CA LEU A 48 -0.39 -13.53 12.08
C LEU A 48 -0.84 -12.11 12.45
N GLN A 49 -1.66 -11.96 13.49
CA GLN A 49 -2.05 -10.64 14.00
C GLN A 49 -0.86 -9.89 14.60
N ASP A 50 -0.03 -10.56 15.39
CA ASP A 50 1.15 -9.95 16.02
C ASP A 50 2.16 -9.50 14.96
N LYS A 51 2.41 -10.32 13.93
CA LYS A 51 3.23 -9.92 12.76
C LYS A 51 2.68 -8.68 12.05
N ARG A 52 1.37 -8.64 11.75
CA ARG A 52 0.77 -7.45 11.12
C ARG A 52 0.93 -6.20 11.97
N LYS A 53 0.70 -6.29 13.28
CA LYS A 53 0.87 -5.14 14.20
C LYS A 53 2.30 -4.63 14.19
N GLN A 54 3.28 -5.54 14.17
CA GLN A 54 4.69 -5.20 14.12
C GLN A 54 5.09 -4.57 12.78
N GLU A 55 4.65 -5.16 11.66
CA GLU A 55 4.85 -4.61 10.31
C GLU A 55 4.24 -3.21 10.15
N HIS A 56 3.05 -2.98 10.70
CA HIS A 56 2.42 -1.66 10.70
C HIS A 56 3.18 -0.64 11.55
N ALA A 57 3.71 -1.04 12.71
CA ALA A 57 4.48 -0.17 13.58
C ALA A 57 5.84 0.23 12.98
N ASP A 58 6.49 -0.67 12.23
CA ASP A 58 7.83 -0.44 11.68
C ASP A 58 7.82 0.25 10.32
N CYS A 59 6.78 0.03 9.50
CA CYS A 59 6.71 0.54 8.13
C CYS A 59 6.10 1.94 8.05
N TYR A 60 5.16 2.27 8.95
CA TYR A 60 4.48 3.57 8.96
C TYR A 60 5.45 4.75 9.14
N PRO A 61 6.36 4.77 10.14
CA PRO A 61 7.28 5.90 10.31
C PRO A 61 8.18 6.07 9.08
N LYS A 62 8.83 4.98 8.65
CA LYS A 62 9.78 4.97 7.53
C LYS A 62 9.17 5.42 6.20
N LEU A 63 7.89 5.16 5.99
CA LEU A 63 7.20 5.56 4.77
C LEU A 63 7.07 7.09 4.67
N PHE A 64 6.81 7.76 5.80
CA PHE A 64 6.58 9.21 5.85
C PHE A 64 7.77 10.02 6.38
N ASP A 65 8.89 9.36 6.71
CA ASP A 65 10.13 10.02 7.12
C ASP A 65 10.70 10.89 5.98
N ASP A 66 11.03 12.15 6.29
CA ASP A 66 11.63 13.11 5.35
C ASP A 66 10.84 13.36 4.04
N ILE A 67 9.52 13.18 4.07
CA ILE A 67 8.69 13.60 2.93
C ILE A 67 8.67 15.13 2.81
N ASP A 68 8.46 15.63 1.59
CA ASP A 68 8.27 17.04 1.37
C ASP A 68 6.85 17.49 1.75
N GLU A 69 6.73 18.03 2.95
CA GLU A 69 5.46 18.53 3.49
C GLU A 69 5.00 19.83 2.80
N SER A 70 5.86 20.52 2.06
CA SER A 70 5.49 21.75 1.34
C SER A 70 4.54 21.51 0.16
N LEU A 71 4.45 20.26 -0.29
CA LEU A 71 3.56 19.85 -1.39
C LEU A 71 2.09 19.84 -1.00
N PHE A 72 1.80 19.71 0.31
CA PHE A 72 0.44 19.68 0.84
C PHE A 72 -0.24 21.04 0.72
N ARG A 73 -1.57 21.02 0.57
CA ARG A 73 -2.38 22.26 0.55
C ARG A 73 -2.24 23.01 1.87
N LYS A 74 -2.24 24.34 1.75
CA LYS A 74 -2.29 25.24 2.92
C LYS A 74 -3.57 24.99 3.73
N GLY A 75 -3.45 25.03 5.06
CA GLY A 75 -4.58 24.88 5.99
C GLY A 75 -4.91 23.44 6.37
N LEU A 76 -4.20 22.44 5.85
CA LEU A 76 -4.32 21.05 6.28
C LEU A 76 -3.42 20.76 7.49
N GLU A 77 -3.91 19.94 8.42
CA GLU A 77 -3.06 19.34 9.46
C GLU A 77 -2.31 18.15 8.86
N ILE A 78 -0.99 18.26 8.78
CA ILE A 78 -0.16 17.36 7.97
C ILE A 78 -0.16 15.93 8.52
N ASN A 79 -0.16 15.73 9.85
CA ASN A 79 -0.13 14.39 10.42
C ASN A 79 -1.43 13.62 10.16
N THR A 80 -2.57 14.30 10.24
CA THR A 80 -3.89 13.78 9.88
C THR A 80 -3.92 13.40 8.39
N CYS A 81 -3.32 14.22 7.52
CA CYS A 81 -3.22 13.89 6.10
C CYS A 81 -2.38 12.64 5.83
N LYS A 82 -1.22 12.52 6.49
CA LYS A 82 -0.38 11.31 6.41
C LYS A 82 -1.17 10.07 6.85
N GLN A 83 -1.92 10.17 7.95
CA GLN A 83 -2.76 9.09 8.45
C GLN A 83 -3.88 8.70 7.46
N PHE A 84 -4.55 9.68 6.84
CA PHE A 84 -5.56 9.41 5.82
C PHE A 84 -4.97 8.76 4.57
N ILE A 85 -3.82 9.21 4.11
CA ILE A 85 -3.09 8.58 2.99
C ILE A 85 -2.77 7.13 3.34
N PHE A 86 -2.27 6.88 4.55
CA PHE A 86 -1.95 5.53 5.01
C PHE A 86 -3.17 4.60 5.05
N TRP A 87 -4.25 5.01 5.71
CA TRP A 87 -5.47 4.20 5.79
C TRP A 87 -6.08 3.94 4.42
N SER A 88 -6.11 4.97 3.58
CA SER A 88 -6.56 4.82 2.20
C SER A 88 -5.69 3.79 1.46
N ASN A 89 -4.37 3.82 1.65
CA ASN A 89 -3.43 2.92 0.97
C ASN A 89 -3.59 1.47 1.45
N VAL A 90 -3.80 1.27 2.75
CA VAL A 90 -4.15 -0.05 3.32
C VAL A 90 -5.44 -0.56 2.71
N GLY A 91 -6.50 0.25 2.69
CA GLY A 91 -7.79 -0.14 2.12
C GLY A 91 -7.71 -0.45 0.62
N PHE A 92 -6.92 0.32 -0.13
CA PHE A 92 -6.67 0.05 -1.55
C PHE A 92 -5.93 -1.29 -1.74
N THR A 93 -4.88 -1.56 -0.96
CA THR A 93 -4.14 -2.83 -1.00
C THR A 93 -5.06 -4.02 -0.70
N ASP A 94 -5.90 -3.91 0.34
CA ASP A 94 -6.83 -4.98 0.73
C ASP A 94 -7.82 -5.29 -0.40
N LYS A 95 -8.34 -4.25 -1.08
CA LYS A 95 -9.21 -4.42 -2.25
C LYS A 95 -8.51 -5.17 -3.39
N ILE A 96 -7.28 -4.79 -3.75
CA ILE A 96 -6.50 -5.48 -4.79
C ILE A 96 -6.26 -6.94 -4.41
N LEU A 97 -5.90 -7.21 -3.15
CA LEU A 97 -5.69 -8.58 -2.66
C LEU A 97 -6.97 -9.42 -2.69
N GLU A 98 -8.13 -8.83 -2.42
CA GLU A 98 -9.42 -9.51 -2.56
C GLU A 98 -9.78 -9.82 -4.01
N GLU A 99 -9.54 -8.89 -4.94
CA GLU A 99 -9.71 -9.13 -6.38
C GLU A 99 -8.80 -10.28 -6.87
N ILE A 100 -7.52 -10.28 -6.47
CA ILE A 100 -6.56 -11.34 -6.82
C ILE A 100 -7.03 -12.70 -6.26
N ARG A 101 -7.57 -12.75 -5.04
CA ARG A 101 -8.04 -14.00 -4.41
C ARG A 101 -9.29 -14.58 -5.07
N ASN A 102 -10.15 -13.72 -5.59
CA ASN A 102 -11.43 -14.07 -6.22
C ASN A 102 -11.29 -14.42 -7.70
N ASN A 103 -10.17 -14.06 -8.34
CA ASN A 103 -9.88 -14.48 -9.70
C ASN A 103 -9.57 -15.99 -9.75
N ALA A 104 -10.15 -16.66 -10.76
CA ALA A 104 -9.97 -18.10 -10.96
C ALA A 104 -8.55 -18.46 -11.44
N PHE A 105 -7.83 -17.49 -12.00
CA PHE A 105 -6.47 -17.67 -12.50
C PHE A 105 -5.45 -17.09 -11.49
N PRO A 106 -4.37 -17.84 -11.18
CA PRO A 106 -3.36 -17.43 -10.18
C PRO A 106 -2.41 -16.34 -10.67
N HIS A 107 -2.65 -15.74 -11.84
CA HIS A 107 -1.80 -14.72 -12.41
C HIS A 107 -2.34 -13.32 -12.06
N VAL A 108 -1.47 -12.50 -11.47
CA VAL A 108 -1.77 -11.08 -11.22
C VAL A 108 -1.58 -10.34 -12.53
N ASP A 109 -2.64 -9.71 -13.02
CA ASP A 109 -2.52 -8.75 -14.11
C ASP A 109 -1.88 -7.45 -13.58
N GLY A 110 -0.55 -7.41 -13.66
CA GLY A 110 0.26 -6.29 -13.16
C GLY A 110 -0.09 -4.97 -13.85
N GLU A 111 -0.42 -4.99 -15.15
CA GLU A 111 -0.79 -3.79 -15.91
C GLU A 111 -2.10 -3.19 -15.40
N THR A 112 -3.11 -4.03 -15.17
CA THR A 112 -4.36 -3.60 -14.56
C THR A 112 -4.15 -3.02 -13.15
N VAL A 113 -3.30 -3.65 -12.34
CA VAL A 113 -2.98 -3.13 -10.99
C VAL A 113 -2.28 -1.78 -11.07
N ILE A 114 -1.32 -1.61 -11.98
CA ILE A 114 -0.60 -0.34 -12.20
C ILE A 114 -1.58 0.76 -12.63
N HIS A 115 -2.46 0.48 -13.59
CA HIS A 115 -3.45 1.47 -14.03
C HIS A 115 -4.40 1.90 -12.90
N LYS A 116 -4.85 0.96 -12.06
CA LYS A 116 -5.66 1.27 -10.87
C LYS A 116 -4.88 2.11 -9.87
N LEU A 117 -3.59 1.81 -9.68
CA LEU A 117 -2.71 2.51 -8.77
C LEU A 117 -2.46 3.96 -9.21
N ASP A 118 -2.19 4.18 -10.49
CA ASP A 118 -1.95 5.51 -11.06
C ASP A 118 -3.20 6.39 -10.93
N HIS A 119 -4.38 5.83 -11.24
CA HIS A 119 -5.65 6.53 -11.05
C HIS A 119 -5.89 6.87 -9.58
N TYR A 120 -5.70 5.90 -8.69
CA TYR A 120 -5.86 6.08 -7.24
C TYR A 120 -4.95 7.19 -6.69
N PHE A 121 -3.66 7.21 -7.07
CA PHE A 121 -2.75 8.27 -6.64
C PHE A 121 -3.06 9.61 -7.31
N ALA A 122 -3.56 9.65 -8.54
CA ALA A 122 -4.05 10.89 -9.15
C ALA A 122 -5.17 11.52 -8.32
N GLU A 123 -6.14 10.72 -7.85
CA GLU A 123 -7.23 11.22 -7.00
C GLU A 123 -6.75 11.67 -5.62
N LEU A 124 -5.84 10.93 -4.97
CA LEU A 124 -5.29 11.37 -3.68
C LEU A 124 -4.50 12.67 -3.79
N ARG A 125 -3.74 12.87 -4.88
CA ARG A 125 -3.04 14.15 -5.14
C ARG A 125 -4.03 15.31 -5.26
N LYS A 126 -5.15 15.11 -5.95
CA LYS A 126 -6.24 16.10 -6.04
C LYS A 126 -6.95 16.36 -4.71
N ILE A 127 -6.72 15.58 -3.66
CA ILE A 127 -7.28 15.83 -2.33
C ILE A 127 -6.26 16.57 -1.47
N PHE A 128 -5.01 16.10 -1.45
CA PHE A 128 -4.02 16.53 -0.47
C PHE A 128 -3.03 17.60 -0.97
N TYR A 129 -2.75 17.68 -2.27
CA TYR A 129 -1.70 18.54 -2.84
C TYR A 129 -2.23 19.79 -3.53
N ALA A 130 -1.46 20.87 -3.46
CA ALA A 130 -1.80 22.13 -4.11
C ALA A 130 -1.87 21.96 -5.63
N SER A 131 -2.78 22.68 -6.27
CA SER A 131 -2.98 22.62 -7.73
C SER A 131 -1.73 23.03 -8.52
N ASP A 132 -0.87 23.87 -7.92
CA ASP A 132 0.40 24.31 -8.52
C ASP A 132 1.48 23.19 -8.52
N ASN A 133 1.23 22.09 -7.79
CA ASN A 133 2.13 20.94 -7.64
C ASN A 133 1.57 19.66 -8.32
N LEU A 134 0.55 19.80 -9.19
CA LEU A 134 -0.18 18.71 -9.85
C LEU A 134 0.25 18.48 -11.30
#